data_AF-A0A960S671-F1
#
_entry.id   AF-A0A960S671-F1
#
_cell.length_a   1.000
_cell.length_b   1.000
_cell.length_c   1.000
_cell.angle_alpha   90.00
_cell.angle_beta   90.00
_cell.angle_gamma   90.00
#
_symmetry.space_group_name_H-M   'P 1'
#
loop_
_entity.id
_entity.type
_entity.pdbx_description
1 polymer ?
#
loop_
_entity_poly.entity_id
_entity_poly.type
_entity_poly.pdbx_seq_one_letter_code
_entity_poly.pdbx_strand_id
1 'polypeptide(L)'
;RLKEQSLFARKKYLNDLAATLMSNVKKVGEIPMLSAVVDIERNELNDLGSDLMERMKTGVLLLCVIEGENCQLFLKVSPDLVAKGIHANTLIQSIAELIEGRGGGKKEMAQAGGKNPKAVIIAFDKIQEMLRK
;
A
#
# COMPACT_ATOMS: atom_id res chain seq x y z
N ARG A 1 18.58 -19.98 18.07
CA ARG A 1 17.32 -20.56 18.63
C ARG A 1 16.21 -19.51 18.86
N LEU A 2 16.28 -18.61 19.86
CA LEU A 2 15.20 -17.63 20.11
C LEU A 2 14.98 -16.65 18.94
N LYS A 3 16.06 -16.09 18.37
CA LYS A 3 16.00 -15.19 17.20
C LYS A 3 15.43 -15.88 15.94
N GLU A 4 15.71 -17.17 15.75
CA GLU A 4 15.20 -17.92 14.60
C GLU A 4 13.71 -18.23 14.77
N GLN A 5 13.28 -18.56 15.99
CA GLN A 5 11.88 -18.78 16.31
C GLN A 5 11.06 -17.50 16.14
N SER A 6 11.58 -16.34 16.57
CA SER A 6 10.91 -15.06 16.37
C SER A 6 10.79 -14.68 14.90
N LEU A 7 11.86 -14.91 14.10
CA LEU A 7 11.85 -14.65 12.67
C LEU A 7 10.84 -15.55 11.94
N PHE A 8 10.79 -16.84 12.29
CA PHE A 8 9.83 -17.78 11.70
C PHE A 8 8.38 -17.38 12.02
N ALA A 9 8.09 -17.05 13.28
CA ALA A 9 6.78 -16.57 13.69
C ALA A 9 6.37 -15.29 12.95
N ARG A 10 7.31 -14.34 12.78
CA ARG A 10 7.05 -13.10 12.05
C ARG A 10 6.75 -13.35 10.57
N LYS A 11 7.55 -14.21 9.92
CA LYS A 11 7.31 -14.59 8.52
C LYS A 11 5.97 -15.28 8.33
N LYS A 12 5.57 -16.16 9.25
CA LYS A 12 4.25 -16.80 9.22
C LYS A 12 3.13 -15.78 9.33
N TYR A 13 3.23 -14.85 10.29
CA TYR A 13 2.25 -13.77 10.45
C TYR A 13 2.07 -12.93 9.18
N LEU A 14 3.17 -12.51 8.54
CA LEU A 14 3.09 -11.73 7.29
C LEU A 14 2.41 -12.51 6.16
N ASN A 15 2.66 -13.82 6.06
CA ASN A 15 2.03 -14.67 5.05
C ASN A 15 0.52 -14.84 5.29
N ASP A 16 0.11 -15.05 6.54
CA ASP A 16 -1.29 -15.15 6.94
C ASP A 16 -2.03 -13.82 6.72
N LEU A 17 -1.36 -12.69 7.04
CA LEU A 17 -1.85 -11.35 6.76
C LEU A 17 -2.03 -11.12 5.26
N ALA A 18 -1.04 -11.51 4.44
CA ALA A 18 -1.13 -11.39 2.98
C ALA A 18 -2.33 -12.17 2.43
N ALA A 19 -2.52 -13.41 2.86
CA ALA A 19 -3.66 -14.24 2.47
C ALA A 19 -5.00 -13.59 2.85
N THR A 20 -5.09 -13.03 4.06
CA THR A 20 -6.29 -12.33 4.52
C THR A 20 -6.58 -11.08 3.68
N LEU A 21 -5.57 -10.26 3.41
CA LEU A 21 -5.72 -9.02 2.65
C LEU A 21 -6.11 -9.27 1.18
N MET A 22 -5.70 -10.39 0.58
CA MET A 22 -6.12 -10.74 -0.77
C MET A 22 -7.64 -10.90 -0.92
N SER A 23 -8.36 -11.22 0.16
CA SER A 23 -9.82 -11.28 0.17
C SER A 23 -10.48 -9.90 0.13
N ASN A 24 -9.72 -8.83 0.36
CA ASN A 24 -10.18 -7.44 0.35
C ASN A 24 -9.92 -6.71 -0.97
N VAL A 25 -9.37 -7.40 -1.99
CA VAL A 25 -9.20 -6.83 -3.33
C VAL A 25 -10.57 -6.48 -3.89
N LYS A 26 -10.74 -5.23 -4.33
CA LYS A 26 -11.99 -4.72 -4.91
C LYS A 26 -11.73 -4.21 -6.31
N LYS A 27 -12.75 -4.29 -7.16
CA LYS A 27 -12.72 -3.70 -8.49
C LYS A 27 -13.12 -2.22 -8.40
N VAL A 28 -12.24 -1.32 -8.82
CA VAL A 28 -12.48 0.12 -8.91
C VAL A 28 -12.49 0.49 -10.39
N GLY A 29 -13.69 0.68 -10.95
CA GLY A 29 -13.85 0.71 -12.40
C GLY A 29 -13.43 -0.63 -13.01
N GLU A 30 -12.44 -0.62 -13.89
CA GLU A 30 -11.84 -1.83 -14.48
C GLU A 30 -10.56 -2.32 -13.77
N ILE A 31 -10.13 -1.63 -12.72
CA ILE A 31 -8.83 -1.85 -12.08
C ILE A 31 -9.00 -2.56 -10.73
N PRO A 32 -8.36 -3.72 -10.51
CA PRO A 32 -8.26 -4.30 -9.18
C PRO A 32 -7.46 -3.39 -8.25
N MET A 33 -7.99 -3.14 -7.06
CA MET A 33 -7.36 -2.33 -6.04
C MET A 33 -7.42 -3.02 -4.69
N LEU A 34 -6.30 -3.03 -3.99
CA LEU A 34 -6.21 -3.40 -2.59
C LEU A 34 -5.72 -2.20 -1.79
N SER A 35 -6.49 -1.80 -0.79
CA SER A 35 -6.09 -0.76 0.15
C SER A 35 -6.37 -1.15 1.59
N ALA A 36 -5.38 -1.02 2.46
CA ALA A 36 -5.50 -1.44 3.86
C ALA A 36 -4.54 -0.69 4.78
N VAL A 37 -5.01 -0.44 6.00
CA VAL A 37 -4.11 -0.13 7.13
C VAL A 37 -3.65 -1.47 7.71
N VAL A 38 -2.36 -1.61 7.93
CA VAL A 38 -1.72 -2.85 8.39
C VAL A 38 -0.91 -2.59 9.66
N ASP A 39 -0.95 -3.56 10.58
CA ASP A 39 -0.18 -3.54 11.81
C ASP A 39 1.13 -4.34 11.63
N ILE A 40 2.10 -3.68 11.01
CA ILE A 40 3.44 -4.19 10.71
C ILE A 40 4.49 -3.10 10.92
N GLU A 41 5.76 -3.48 10.92
CA GLU A 41 6.84 -2.51 10.92
C GLU A 41 6.96 -1.86 9.53
N ARG A 42 7.40 -0.59 9.48
CA ARG A 42 7.54 0.16 8.23
C ARG A 42 8.47 -0.52 7.21
N ASN A 43 9.55 -1.14 7.66
CA ASN A 43 10.50 -1.88 6.83
C ASN A 43 9.86 -3.08 6.12
N GLU A 44 8.78 -3.65 6.67
CA GLU A 44 8.08 -4.83 6.12
C GLU A 44 7.04 -4.47 5.06
N LEU A 45 6.69 -3.18 4.89
CA LEU A 45 5.74 -2.74 3.87
C LEU A 45 6.16 -3.14 2.46
N ASN A 46 7.48 -3.09 2.19
CA ASN A 46 7.99 -3.44 0.87
C ASN A 46 7.80 -4.93 0.56
N ASP A 47 8.13 -5.79 1.52
CA ASP A 47 8.05 -7.24 1.39
C ASP A 47 6.60 -7.69 1.29
N LEU A 48 5.74 -7.23 2.22
CA LEU A 48 4.30 -7.53 2.20
C LEU A 48 3.67 -7.01 0.90
N GLY A 49 4.00 -5.78 0.50
CA GLY A 49 3.40 -5.19 -0.69
C GLY A 49 3.88 -5.83 -2.00
N SER A 50 5.10 -6.36 -2.03
CA SER A 50 5.59 -7.12 -3.18
C SER A 50 4.92 -8.49 -3.27
N ASP A 51 4.74 -9.21 -2.16
CA ASP A 51 4.00 -10.47 -2.11
C ASP A 51 2.53 -10.29 -2.55
N LEU A 52 1.84 -9.26 -2.01
CA LEU A 52 0.47 -8.95 -2.40
C LEU A 52 0.35 -8.61 -3.89
N MET A 53 1.27 -7.81 -4.44
CA MET A 53 1.26 -7.48 -5.87
C MET A 53 1.51 -8.74 -6.73
N GLU A 54 2.42 -9.61 -6.30
CA GLU A 54 2.68 -10.88 -6.99
C GLU A 54 1.46 -11.81 -6.98
N ARG A 55 0.71 -11.85 -5.88
CA ARG A 55 -0.55 -12.63 -5.78
C ARG A 55 -1.67 -12.02 -6.61
N MET A 56 -1.79 -10.70 -6.59
CA MET A 56 -2.83 -9.95 -7.29
C MET A 56 -2.61 -9.92 -8.82
N LYS A 57 -1.35 -10.05 -9.28
CA LYS A 57 -0.89 -10.05 -10.68
C LYS A 57 -1.06 -8.72 -11.42
N THR A 58 -2.22 -8.08 -11.31
CA THR A 58 -2.53 -6.77 -11.89
C THR A 58 -3.35 -5.94 -10.91
N GLY A 59 -3.08 -4.64 -10.82
CA GLY A 59 -3.83 -3.73 -9.97
C GLY A 59 -3.00 -2.65 -9.30
N VAL A 60 -3.67 -1.93 -8.40
CA VAL A 60 -3.09 -0.89 -7.55
C VAL A 60 -3.15 -1.34 -6.10
N LEU A 61 -2.00 -1.33 -5.43
CA LEU A 61 -1.88 -1.64 -4.01
C LEU A 61 -1.57 -0.36 -3.24
N LEU A 62 -2.31 -0.08 -2.17
CA LEU A 62 -2.06 1.02 -1.25
C LEU A 62 -2.12 0.56 0.21
N LEU A 63 -0.97 0.44 0.85
CA LEU A 63 -0.87 0.05 2.26
C LEU A 63 -0.53 1.26 3.12
N CYS A 64 -0.98 1.23 4.38
CA CYS A 64 -0.63 2.22 5.38
C CYS A 64 -0.21 1.55 6.68
N VAL A 65 0.86 2.04 7.31
CA VAL A 65 1.17 1.77 8.73
C VAL A 65 0.94 3.06 9.52
N ILE A 66 0.35 2.95 10.71
CA ILE A 66 0.16 4.08 11.64
C ILE A 66 1.11 3.88 12.83
N GLU A 67 1.93 4.89 13.11
CA GLU A 67 2.95 4.91 14.16
C GLU A 67 2.71 6.12 15.07
N GLY A 68 1.86 5.95 16.08
CA GLY A 68 1.44 7.04 16.96
C GLY A 68 0.71 8.14 16.19
N GLU A 69 1.30 9.33 16.15
CA GLU A 69 0.77 10.49 15.41
C GLU A 69 1.23 10.53 13.95
N ASN A 70 2.02 9.56 13.48
CA ASN A 70 2.50 9.51 12.11
C ASN A 70 1.85 8.37 11.33
N CYS A 71 1.83 8.49 10.01
CA CYS A 71 1.48 7.41 9.10
C CYS A 71 2.47 7.30 7.95
N GLN A 72 2.57 6.11 7.39
CA GLN A 72 3.42 5.79 6.25
C GLN A 72 2.59 5.06 5.20
N LEU A 73 2.47 5.67 4.03
CA LEU A 73 1.81 5.11 2.86
C LEU A 73 2.83 4.42 1.96
N PHE A 74 2.43 3.28 1.43
CA PHE A 74 3.18 2.53 0.43
C PHE A 74 2.25 2.18 -0.72
N LEU A 75 2.61 2.58 -1.93
CA LEU A 75 1.81 2.38 -3.13
C LEU A 75 2.62 1.61 -4.17
N LYS A 76 2.05 0.53 -4.72
CA LYS A 76 2.56 -0.16 -5.91
C LYS A 76 1.52 -0.20 -7.02
N VAL A 77 1.99 -0.13 -8.26
CA VAL A 77 1.17 -0.29 -9.45
C VAL A 77 1.78 -1.40 -10.32
N SER A 78 0.94 -2.29 -10.84
CA SER A 78 1.39 -3.38 -11.70
C SER A 78 1.95 -2.87 -13.04
N PRO A 79 2.91 -3.59 -13.67
CA PRO A 79 3.56 -3.12 -14.89
C PRO A 79 2.62 -2.80 -16.05
N ASP A 80 1.54 -3.56 -16.20
CA ASP A 80 0.52 -3.36 -17.25
C ASP A 80 -0.26 -2.04 -17.05
N LEU A 81 -0.53 -1.65 -15.80
CA LEU A 81 -1.19 -0.40 -15.48
C LEU A 81 -0.23 0.80 -15.58
N VAL A 82 1.04 0.59 -15.22
CA VAL A 82 2.11 1.58 -15.46
C VAL A 82 2.23 1.88 -16.96
N ALA A 83 2.20 0.86 -17.81
CA ALA A 83 2.21 1.04 -19.26
C ALA A 83 0.97 1.80 -19.79
N LYS A 84 -0.16 1.73 -19.08
CA LYS A 84 -1.39 2.50 -19.37
C LYS A 84 -1.39 3.91 -18.78
N GLY A 85 -0.28 4.35 -18.17
CA GLY A 85 -0.12 5.71 -17.63
C GLY A 85 -0.55 5.87 -16.17
N ILE A 86 -0.92 4.79 -15.48
CA ILE A 86 -1.22 4.83 -14.04
C ILE A 86 0.11 4.73 -13.29
N HIS A 87 0.54 5.83 -12.67
CA HIS A 87 1.85 5.88 -12.04
C HIS A 87 1.74 6.07 -10.52
N ALA A 88 2.46 5.22 -9.77
CA ALA A 88 2.50 5.23 -8.32
C ALA A 88 2.94 6.59 -7.74
N ASN A 89 3.97 7.20 -8.32
CA ASN A 89 4.47 8.51 -7.87
C ASN A 89 3.41 9.62 -7.99
N THR A 90 2.62 9.60 -9.06
CA THR A 90 1.56 10.60 -9.32
C THR A 90 0.40 10.40 -8.35
N LEU A 91 -0.02 9.15 -8.15
CA LEU A 91 -1.06 8.79 -7.18
C LEU A 91 -0.64 9.15 -5.74
N ILE A 92 0.60 8.86 -5.34
CA ILE A 92 1.07 9.20 -3.98
C ILE A 92 1.13 10.70 -3.77
N GLN A 93 1.59 11.47 -4.75
CA GLN A 93 1.70 12.92 -4.63
C GLN A 93 0.33 13.58 -4.45
N SER A 94 -0.72 13.04 -5.09
CA SER A 94 -2.08 13.60 -4.98
C SER A 94 -2.73 13.40 -3.61
N ILE A 95 -2.20 12.49 -2.77
CA ILE A 95 -2.73 12.18 -1.44
C ILE A 95 -1.77 12.53 -0.29
N ALA A 96 -0.51 12.84 -0.59
CA ALA A 96 0.50 13.12 0.44
C ALA A 96 0.14 14.34 1.30
N GLU A 97 -0.43 15.39 0.70
CA GLU A 97 -0.84 16.59 1.45
C GLU A 97 -2.04 16.32 2.37
N LEU A 98 -2.92 15.39 2.02
CA LEU A 98 -4.09 15.03 2.85
C LEU A 98 -3.66 14.48 4.21
N ILE A 99 -2.55 13.75 4.25
CA ILE A 99 -1.96 13.21 5.49
C ILE A 99 -0.95 14.17 6.13
N GLU A 100 -0.93 15.46 5.73
CA GLU A 100 0.05 16.46 6.17
C GLU A 100 1.50 16.00 5.95
N GLY A 101 1.71 15.38 4.79
CA GLY A 101 2.91 14.64 4.46
C GLY A 101 3.59 15.09 3.18
N ARG A 102 4.64 14.35 2.84
CA ARG A 102 5.33 14.43 1.55
C ARG A 102 5.60 13.03 1.05
N GLY A 103 5.62 12.87 -0.26
CA GLY A 103 5.83 11.58 -0.90
C GLY A 103 6.54 11.67 -2.24
N GLY A 104 7.03 10.52 -2.68
CA GLY A 104 7.76 10.37 -3.93
C GLY A 104 8.09 8.91 -4.23
N GLY A 105 8.71 8.67 -5.38
CA GLY A 105 9.08 7.34 -5.82
C GLY A 105 9.13 7.21 -7.34
N LYS A 106 9.17 5.96 -7.80
CA LYS A 106 9.15 5.61 -9.21
C LYS A 106 7.71 5.38 -9.70
N LYS A 107 7.53 5.08 -11.00
CA LYS A 107 6.20 4.88 -11.59
C LYS A 107 5.52 3.62 -11.07
N GLU A 108 6.29 2.63 -10.65
CA GLU A 108 5.83 1.31 -10.23
C GLU A 108 5.64 1.25 -8.71
N MET A 109 6.32 2.14 -7.98
CA MET A 109 6.34 2.14 -6.51
C MET A 109 6.62 3.54 -5.96
N ALA A 110 5.80 3.97 -5.00
CA ALA A 110 5.97 5.25 -4.30
C ALA A 110 5.59 5.15 -2.83
N GLN A 111 6.07 6.10 -2.04
CA GLN A 111 5.85 6.18 -0.60
C GLN A 111 5.56 7.61 -0.17
N ALA A 112 4.80 7.76 0.91
CA ALA A 112 4.59 9.04 1.58
C ALA A 112 4.58 8.86 3.09
N GLY A 113 5.13 9.83 3.81
CA GLY A 113 5.03 9.92 5.27
C GLY A 113 4.27 11.18 5.65
N GLY A 114 3.41 11.09 6.67
CA GLY A 114 2.58 12.21 7.11
C GLY A 114 2.28 12.19 8.62
N LYS A 115 1.79 13.33 9.12
CA LYS A 115 1.47 13.57 10.53
C LYS A 115 -0.03 13.55 10.85
N ASN A 116 -0.86 13.22 9.86
CA ASN A 116 -2.31 13.14 10.01
C ASN A 116 -2.84 11.74 9.66
N PRO A 117 -2.70 10.76 10.57
CA PRO A 117 -3.19 9.39 10.34
C PRO A 117 -4.72 9.32 10.22
N LYS A 118 -5.46 10.33 10.71
CA LYS A 118 -6.93 10.37 10.62
C LYS A 118 -7.41 10.60 9.18
N ALA A 119 -6.56 11.19 8.33
CA ALA A 119 -6.88 11.44 6.92
C ALA A 119 -6.59 10.25 6.00
N VAL A 120 -6.08 9.11 6.51
CA VAL A 120 -5.71 7.95 5.69
C VAL A 120 -6.89 7.38 4.91
N ILE A 121 -8.08 7.30 5.51
CA ILE A 121 -9.28 6.81 4.81
C ILE A 121 -9.66 7.75 3.66
N ILE A 122 -9.61 9.06 3.88
CA ILE A 122 -9.85 10.08 2.84
C ILE A 122 -8.83 9.96 1.71
N ALA A 123 -7.56 9.71 2.05
CA ALA A 123 -6.51 9.46 1.08
C ALA A 123 -6.77 8.19 0.23
N PHE A 124 -7.28 7.12 0.84
CA PHE A 124 -7.63 5.89 0.11
C PHE A 124 -8.80 6.13 -0.85
N ASP A 125 -9.85 6.81 -0.38
CA ASP A 125 -11.01 7.15 -1.20
C ASP A 125 -10.62 8.03 -2.38
N LYS A 126 -9.70 8.98 -2.18
CA LYS A 126 -9.17 9.82 -3.25
C LYS A 126 -8.51 9.02 -4.36
N ILE A 127 -7.74 7.98 -4.02
CA ILE A 127 -7.15 7.08 -5.03
C ILE A 127 -8.25 6.30 -5.75
N GLN A 128 -9.24 5.78 -5.03
CA GLN A 128 -10.36 5.08 -5.67
C GLN A 128 -11.08 5.98 -6.68
N GLU A 129 -11.34 7.25 -6.34
CA GLU A 129 -11.95 8.21 -7.26
C GLU A 129 -11.09 8.45 -8.50
N MET A 130 -9.76 8.57 -8.34
CA MET A 130 -8.84 8.78 -9.47
C MET A 130 -8.79 7.59 -10.42
N LEU A 131 -8.95 6.36 -9.92
CA LEU A 131 -8.95 5.15 -10.74
C LEU A 131 -10.28 4.87 -11.45
N ARG A 132 -11.38 5.52 -11.05
CA ARG A 132 -12.69 5.39 -11.72
C ARG A 132 -12.82 6.27 -12.97
N LYS A 133 -12.01 7.32 -13.08
CA LYS A 133 -12.04 8.28 -14.18
C LYS A 133 -11.31 7.74 -15.40
#